data_AF-A0A2S8SDZ5-F1
#
_entry.id   AF-A0A2S8SDZ5-F1
#
_cell.length_a   1.000
_cell.length_b   1.000
_cell.length_c   1.000
_cell.angle_alpha   90.00
_cell.angle_beta   90.00
_cell.angle_gamma   90.00
#
_symmetry.space_group_name_H-M   'P 1'
#
loop_
_entity.id
_entity.type
_entity.pdbx_description
1 polymer ?
#
loop_
_entity_poly.entity_id
_entity_poly.type
_entity_poly.pdbx_seq_one_letter_code
_entity_poly.pdbx_strand_id
1 'polypeptide(L)' 'MNAELRSDLPGPAMAVRALVAEYGAVRVVLALVRHLAGRRALARRIRETELSDHIRRDIGLDPRTQGRRYWEL' A
#
# COMPACT_ATOMS: atom_id res chain seq x y z
N MET A 1 23.90 17.22 13.74
CA MET A 1 23.04 18.26 13.13
C MET A 1 21.78 17.55 12.65
N ASN A 2 20.76 17.50 13.50
CA ASN A 2 19.56 16.68 13.27
C ASN A 2 18.56 17.46 12.41
N ALA A 3 17.93 16.75 11.47
CA ALA A 3 16.97 17.27 10.52
C ALA A 3 15.86 18.06 11.24
N GLU A 4 15.83 19.37 11.00
CA GLU A 4 14.69 20.22 11.32
C GLU A 4 13.51 19.72 10.48
N LEU A 5 12.61 18.96 11.11
CA LEU A 5 11.30 18.68 10.53
C LEU A 5 10.65 20.04 10.26
N ARG A 6 10.58 20.42 8.98
CA ARG A 6 9.80 21.56 8.50
C ARG A 6 8.34 21.38 8.91
N SER A 7 7.98 21.98 10.03
CA SER A 7 6.64 22.05 10.60
C SER A 7 5.71 23.03 9.88
N ASP A 8 6.19 23.69 8.82
CA ASP A 8 5.45 24.73 8.08
C ASP A 8 4.43 24.19 7.08
N LEU A 9 4.27 22.86 7.00
CA LEU A 9 3.20 22.27 6.21
C LEU A 9 1.89 22.45 6.99
N PRO A 10 0.87 23.10 6.42
CA PRO A 10 -0.44 23.19 7.06
C PRO A 10 -0.88 21.78 7.42
N GLY A 11 -1.21 21.57 8.70
CA GLY A 11 -1.50 20.25 9.23
C GLY A 11 -2.53 19.51 8.36
N PRO A 12 -2.54 18.17 8.36
CA PRO A 12 -3.35 17.38 7.43
C PRO A 12 -4.84 17.77 7.44
N ALA A 13 -5.35 18.24 8.57
CA ALA A 13 -6.71 18.76 8.69
C ALA A 13 -6.97 20.02 7.84
N MET A 14 -6.02 20.95 7.74
CA MET A 14 -6.13 22.16 6.91
C MET A 14 -6.12 21.81 5.42
N ALA A 15 -5.24 20.90 5.00
CA ALA A 15 -5.19 20.44 3.61
C ALA A 15 -6.50 19.75 3.19
N VAL A 16 -7.07 18.90 4.06
CA VAL A 16 -8.37 18.26 3.80
C VAL A 16 -9.50 19.30 3.71
N ARG A 17 -9.51 20.33 4.56
CA ARG A 17 -10.51 21.41 4.49
C ARG A 17 -10.41 22.18 3.18
N ALA A 18 -9.20 22.51 2.73
CA ALA A 18 -8.98 23.17 1.44
C ALA A 18 -9.51 22.32 0.27
N LEU A 19 -9.20 21.02 0.27
CA LEU A 19 -9.69 20.08 -0.74
C LEU A 19 -11.22 19.96 -0.74
N VAL A 20 -11.85 19.95 0.44
CA VAL A 20 -13.32 19.90 0.55
C VAL A 20 -13.95 21.20 0.05
N ALA A 21 -13.35 22.35 0.32
CA ALA A 21 -13.82 23.63 -0.18
C ALA A 21 -13.73 23.72 -1.72
N GLU A 22 -12.67 23.17 -2.31
CA GLU A 22 -12.41 23.24 -3.76
C GLU A 22 -13.20 22.19 -4.56
N TYR A 23 -13.28 20.95 -4.07
CA TYR A 23 -13.82 19.81 -4.82
C TYR A 23 -15.11 19.22 -4.24
N GLY A 24 -15.53 19.66 -3.06
CA GLY A 24 -16.68 19.12 -2.33
C GLY A 24 -16.38 17.82 -1.58
N ALA A 25 -17.12 17.61 -0.47
CA ALA A 25 -16.86 16.52 0.46
C ALA A 25 -16.95 15.12 -0.18
N VAL A 26 -17.93 14.90 -1.06
CA VAL A 26 -18.18 13.58 -1.68
C VAL A 26 -16.99 13.12 -2.53
N ARG A 27 -16.41 14.02 -3.34
CA ARG A 27 -15.28 13.69 -4.22
C ARG A 27 -14.01 13.40 -3.41
N VAL A 28 -13.78 14.18 -2.35
CA VAL A 28 -12.63 13.99 -1.44
C VAL A 28 -12.72 12.65 -0.71
N VAL A 29 -13.90 12.32 -0.15
CA VAL A 29 -14.12 11.02 0.51
C VAL A 29 -13.93 9.86 -0.46
N LEU A 30 -14.49 9.93 -1.67
CA LEU A 30 -14.34 8.88 -2.68
C LEU A 30 -12.87 8.67 -3.07
N ALA A 31 -12.09 9.76 -3.24
CA ALA A 31 -10.68 9.70 -3.55
C ALA A 31 -9.87 9.03 -2.42
N LEU A 32 -10.15 9.38 -1.15
CA LEU A 32 -9.52 8.77 0.02
C LEU A 32 -9.84 7.27 0.12
N VAL A 33 -11.11 6.88 -0.08
CA VAL A 33 -11.54 5.48 -0.06
C VAL A 33 -10.86 4.69 -1.18
N ARG A 34 -10.81 5.23 -2.41
CA ARG A 34 -10.17 4.58 -3.55
C ARG A 34 -8.66 4.40 -3.33
N HIS A 35 -8.00 5.39 -2.73
CA HIS A 35 -6.58 5.28 -2.36
C HIS A 35 -6.35 4.21 -1.30
N LEU A 36 -7.20 4.15 -0.27
CA LEU A 36 -7.10 3.15 0.79
C LEU A 36 -7.34 1.73 0.26
N ALA A 37 -8.34 1.56 -0.60
CA ALA A 37 -8.63 0.29 -1.26
C ALA A 37 -7.46 -0.18 -2.15
N GLY A 38 -6.87 0.73 -2.92
CA GLY A 38 -5.70 0.45 -3.77
C GLY A 38 -4.48 0.02 -2.96
N ARG A 39 -4.22 0.68 -1.83
CA ARG A 39 -3.11 0.31 -0.92
C ARG A 39 -3.29 -1.09 -0.32
N ARG A 40 -4.51 -1.47 0.05
CA ARG A 40 -4.78 -2.80 0.62
C ARG A 40 -4.60 -3.91 -0.41
N ALA A 41 -5.00 -3.66 -1.66
CA ALA A 41 -4.76 -4.60 -2.77
C ALA A 41 -3.26 -4.73 -3.10
N LEU A 42 -2.54 -3.62 -3.10
CA LEU A 42 -1.09 -3.60 -3.34
C LEU A 42 -0.32 -4.29 -2.21
N ALA A 43 -0.64 -3.99 -0.95
CA ALA A 43 -0.02 -4.62 0.22
C ALA A 43 -0.25 -6.14 0.26
N ARG A 44 -1.44 -6.60 -0.16
CA ARG A 44 -1.73 -8.03 -0.28
C ARG A 44 -0.90 -8.69 -1.39
N ARG A 45 -0.77 -8.04 -2.56
CA ARG A 45 0.06 -8.55 -3.65
C ARG A 45 1.54 -8.65 -3.26
N ILE A 46 2.08 -7.61 -2.61
CA ILE A 46 3.48 -7.57 -2.18
C ILE A 46 3.77 -8.69 -1.17
N ARG A 47 2.92 -8.87 -0.14
CA ARG A 47 3.09 -9.94 0.86
C ARG A 47 3.09 -11.34 0.25
N GLU A 48 2.25 -11.59 -0.75
CA GLU A 48 2.22 -12.90 -1.40
C GLU A 48 3.47 -13.11 -2.28
N THR A 49 4.02 -12.05 -2.90
CA THR A 49 5.22 -12.13 -3.75
C THR A 49 6.56 -12.16 -3.03
N GLU A 50 6.62 -11.68 -1.80
CA GLU A 50 7.89 -11.57 -1.06
C GLU A 50 8.16 -12.73 -0.09
N LEU A 51 7.19 -13.61 0.17
CA LEU A 51 7.44 -14.80 0.99
C LEU A 51 8.12 -15.90 0.15
N SER A 52 9.40 -16.12 0.43
CA SER A 52 10.16 -17.28 -0.05
C SER A 52 9.47 -18.59 0.36
N ASP A 53 9.48 -19.59 -0.52
CA ASP A 53 8.82 -20.88 -0.29
C ASP A 53 9.33 -21.61 0.96
N HIS A 54 10.57 -21.33 1.37
CA HIS A 54 11.10 -21.85 2.64
C HIS A 54 10.29 -21.35 3.84
N ILE A 55 10.03 -20.04 3.92
CA ILE A 55 9.24 -19.44 5.00
C ILE A 55 7.81 -19.96 4.95
N ARG A 56 7.25 -20.17 3.76
CA ARG A 56 5.88 -20.68 3.58
C ARG A 56 5.72 -22.10 4.12
N ARG A 57 6.72 -22.96 3.88
CA ARG A 57 6.77 -24.32 4.43
C ARG A 57 6.80 -24.31 5.96
N ASP A 58 7.60 -23.43 6.55
CA ASP A 58 7.79 -23.37 8.01
C ASP A 58 6.53 -22.91 8.77
N ILE A 59 5.64 -22.15 8.11
CA ILE A 59 4.36 -21.70 8.69
C ILE A 59 3.14 -22.49 8.21
N GLY A 60 3.36 -23.63 7.52
CA GLY A 60 2.28 -24.51 7.06
C GLY A 60 1.44 -23.97 5.90
N LEU A 61 1.97 -23.04 5.10
CA LEU A 61 1.36 -22.59 3.86
C LEU A 61 1.86 -23.42 2.67
N ASP A 62 0.96 -23.78 1.76
CA ASP A 62 1.33 -24.54 0.55
C ASP A 62 2.37 -23.78 -0.30
N PRO A 63 3.40 -24.46 -0.82
CA PRO A 63 4.39 -23.84 -1.71
C PRO A 63 3.73 -23.29 -2.97
N ARG A 64 4.36 -22.30 -3.61
CA ARG A 64 3.71 -21.59 -4.72
C ARG A 64 3.78 -22.56 -5.89
N THR A 65 2.63 -22.94 -6.42
CA THR A 65 2.50 -23.68 -7.67
C THR A 65 2.86 -22.77 -8.85
N GLN A 66 4.07 -22.21 -8.86
CA GLN A 66 4.70 -21.61 -10.02
C GLN A 66 5.76 -22.58 -10.52
N GLY A 67 5.28 -23.64 -11.15
CA GLY A 67 6.10 -24.47 -12.02
C GLY A 67 6.49 -23.68 -13.25
N ARG A 68 7.75 -23.23 -13.27
CA ARG A 68 8.58 -23.33 -14.47
C ARG A 68 9.93 -23.83 -13.99
N ARG A 69 10.20 -25.09 -14.30
CA ARG A 69 11.45 -25.71 -13.90
C ARG A 69 12.55 -25.09 -14.76
N TYR A 70 13.70 -24.77 -14.17
CA TYR A 70 14.79 -24.09 -14.89
C TYR A 70 15.35 -24.91 -16.07
N TRP A 71 15.02 -26.20 -16.15
CA TRP A 71 15.41 -27.13 -17.21
C TRP A 71 14.40 -27.23 -18.36
N GLU A 72 13.27 -26.52 -18.32
CA GLU A 72 12.31 -26.42 -19.44
C GLU A 72 12.72 -25.36 -20.48
N LEU A 73 14.01 -24.99 -20.53
CA LEU A 73 14.63 -24.08 -21.52
C LEU A 73 15.37 -24.87 -22.60
#